data_AF-A0A6M0BX86-F1
#
_entry.id   AF-A0A6M0BX86-F1
#
_cell.length_a   1.000
_cell.length_b   1.000
_cell.length_c   1.000
_cell.angle_alpha   90.00
_cell.angle_beta   90.00
_cell.angle_gamma   90.00
#
_symmetry.space_group_name_H-M   'P 1'
#
loop_
_entity.id
_entity.type
_entity.pdbx_description
1 polymer ?
#
loop_
_entity_poly.entity_id
_entity_poly.type
_entity_poly.pdbx_seq_one_letter_code
_entity_poly.pdbx_strand_id
1 'polypeptide(L)'
;EKQGYQIFKDYGCISCHQGVNVGGNLFQKFGVIGDYFRDRGNITKADLGRFNVTGNESDRYVFRVPTLRNVEVTSPYFHDGNASTLEEAVGIMAKYQLGRSLSEEQVNLIVRFLNTLTGEYQGNSL
;
A
#
# COMPACT_ATOMS: atom_id res chain seq x y z
N GLU A 1 0.49 4.21 -18.75
CA GLU A 1 1.04 3.55 -17.53
C GLU A 1 2.50 3.91 -17.22
N LYS A 2 3.40 4.07 -18.20
CA LYS A 2 4.81 4.43 -17.97
C LYS A 2 5.03 5.67 -17.08
N GLN A 3 4.24 6.73 -17.28
CA GLN A 3 4.30 7.92 -16.44
C GLN A 3 3.88 7.64 -14.98
N GLY A 4 2.87 6.80 -14.78
CA GLY A 4 2.46 6.32 -13.45
C GLY A 4 3.56 5.56 -12.74
N TYR A 5 4.26 4.66 -13.46
CA TYR A 5 5.42 3.97 -12.93
C TYR A 5 6.55 4.95 -12.56
N GLN A 6 6.80 5.96 -13.38
CA GLN A 6 7.81 6.98 -13.09
C GLN A 6 7.47 7.76 -11.81
N ILE A 7 6.21 8.20 -11.65
CA ILE A 7 5.74 8.85 -10.42
C ILE A 7 5.88 7.91 -9.21
N PHE A 8 5.48 6.64 -9.35
CA PHE A 8 5.61 5.63 -8.30
C PHE A 8 7.07 5.46 -7.83
N LYS A 9 8.03 5.54 -8.75
CA LYS A 9 9.46 5.55 -8.42
C LYS A 9 9.88 6.84 -7.74
N ASP A 10 9.57 7.99 -8.33
CA ASP A 10 10.10 9.29 -7.92
C ASP A 10 9.55 9.76 -6.58
N TYR A 11 8.31 9.38 -6.26
CA TYR A 11 7.71 9.66 -4.96
C TYR A 11 8.24 8.74 -3.85
N GLY A 12 8.94 7.65 -4.21
CA GLY A 12 9.62 6.77 -3.26
C GLY A 12 8.84 5.51 -2.87
N CYS A 13 7.72 5.20 -3.52
CA CYS A 13 6.93 3.98 -3.25
C CYS A 13 7.78 2.70 -3.40
N ILE A 14 8.73 2.73 -4.36
CA ILE A 14 9.67 1.64 -4.63
C ILE A 14 10.61 1.32 -3.45
N SER A 15 10.79 2.22 -2.49
CA SER A 15 11.64 1.94 -1.31
C SER A 15 11.12 0.75 -0.51
N CYS A 16 9.80 0.53 -0.54
CA CYS A 16 9.13 -0.59 0.11
C CYS A 16 8.61 -1.61 -0.92
N HIS A 17 8.02 -1.12 -2.01
CA HIS A 17 7.38 -1.93 -3.04
C HIS A 17 8.35 -2.23 -4.19
N GLN A 18 9.31 -3.11 -3.92
CA GLN A 18 10.37 -3.50 -4.84
C GLN A 18 10.46 -5.00 -5.08
N GLY A 19 11.28 -5.37 -6.07
CA GLY A 19 11.53 -6.75 -6.47
C GLY A 19 10.42 -7.34 -7.33
N VAL A 20 10.50 -8.65 -7.56
CA VAL A 20 9.64 -9.36 -8.52
C VAL A 20 8.13 -9.26 -8.20
N ASN A 21 7.79 -9.09 -6.93
CA ASN A 21 6.40 -8.97 -6.45
C ASN A 21 5.98 -7.53 -6.15
N VAL A 22 6.85 -6.54 -6.41
CA VAL A 22 6.58 -5.12 -6.12
C VAL A 22 6.16 -4.96 -4.64
N GLY A 23 6.93 -5.62 -3.74
CA GLY A 23 6.59 -5.80 -2.33
C GLY A 23 6.85 -7.23 -1.84
N GLY A 24 6.38 -7.54 -0.62
CA GLY A 24 6.48 -8.87 0.01
C GLY A 24 7.77 -9.14 0.80
N ASN A 25 8.82 -8.33 0.60
CA ASN A 25 10.17 -8.64 1.10
C ASN A 25 10.56 -7.91 2.39
N LEU A 26 9.73 -6.98 2.86
CA LEU A 26 10.05 -6.08 3.97
C LEU A 26 8.90 -6.05 4.98
N PHE A 27 9.25 -5.69 6.22
CA PHE A 27 8.31 -5.26 7.24
C PHE A 27 8.49 -3.77 7.48
N GLN A 28 7.40 -3.02 7.49
CA GLN A 28 7.43 -1.57 7.64
C GLN A 28 6.29 -1.11 8.54
N LYS A 29 6.54 -0.04 9.29
CA LYS A 29 5.48 0.62 10.06
C LYS A 29 4.47 1.23 9.10
N PHE A 30 3.18 1.01 9.34
CA PHE A 30 2.12 1.77 8.69
C PHE A 30 1.92 3.05 9.50
N GLY A 31 2.15 4.19 8.86
CA GLY A 31 2.21 5.51 9.49
C GLY A 31 3.63 5.92 9.87
N VAL A 32 4.58 5.82 8.95
CA VAL A 32 5.98 6.21 9.22
C VAL A 32 6.10 7.71 9.46
N ILE A 33 5.39 8.52 8.68
CA ILE A 33 5.45 9.98 8.74
C ILE A 33 4.25 10.57 9.48
N GLY A 34 3.07 9.96 9.34
CA GLY A 34 1.84 10.38 10.03
C GLY A 34 1.17 9.24 10.76
N ASP A 35 0.41 9.54 11.80
CA ASP A 35 -0.28 8.53 12.63
C ASP A 35 -1.62 8.12 11.99
N TYR A 36 -1.56 7.19 11.03
CA TYR A 36 -2.73 6.65 10.34
C TYR A 36 -3.78 6.08 11.31
N PHE A 37 -3.35 5.33 12.32
CA PHE A 37 -4.26 4.65 13.24
C PHE A 37 -4.98 5.61 14.16
N ARG A 38 -4.32 6.68 14.61
CA ARG A 38 -4.97 7.76 15.34
C ARG A 38 -5.97 8.52 14.47
N ASP A 39 -5.59 8.88 13.24
CA ASP A 39 -6.46 9.65 12.33
C ASP A 39 -7.68 8.83 11.88
N ARG A 40 -7.50 7.53 11.61
CA ARG A 40 -8.58 6.59 11.27
C ARG A 40 -9.48 6.31 12.48
N GLY A 41 -8.89 6.24 13.67
CA GLY A 41 -9.58 5.82 14.89
C GLY A 41 -9.96 4.34 14.88
N ASN A 42 -10.77 3.95 15.87
CA ASN A 42 -11.26 2.58 16.07
C ASN A 42 -10.14 1.52 15.98
N ILE A 43 -9.09 1.71 16.78
CA ILE A 43 -7.94 0.80 16.80
C ILE A 43 -8.38 -0.56 17.37
N THR A 44 -8.08 -1.61 16.64
CA THR A 44 -8.37 -3.01 16.93
C THR A 44 -7.08 -3.79 17.20
N LYS A 45 -7.23 -5.04 17.63
CA LYS A 45 -6.08 -5.94 17.78
C LYS A 45 -5.37 -6.21 16.44
N ALA A 46 -6.09 -6.22 15.32
CA ALA A 46 -5.51 -6.46 14.00
C ALA A 46 -4.48 -5.38 13.62
N ASP A 47 -4.71 -4.14 14.08
CA ASP A 47 -3.84 -3.00 13.81
C ASP A 47 -2.46 -3.14 14.46
N LEU A 48 -2.33 -3.93 15.53
CA LEU A 48 -1.04 -4.11 16.18
C LEU A 48 -0.02 -4.83 15.28
N GLY A 49 -0.49 -5.52 14.23
CA GLY A 49 0.37 -6.11 13.20
C GLY A 49 1.35 -7.13 13.78
N ARG A 50 2.63 -6.99 13.42
CA ARG A 50 3.74 -7.87 13.82
C ARG A 50 3.89 -8.00 15.33
N PHE A 51 3.53 -6.99 16.11
CA PHE A 51 3.49 -7.07 17.58
C PHE A 51 2.68 -8.27 18.08
N ASN A 52 1.56 -8.61 17.42
CA ASN A 52 0.73 -9.75 17.84
C ASN A 52 1.46 -11.10 17.78
N VAL A 53 2.57 -11.17 17.02
CA VAL A 53 3.41 -12.36 16.88
C VAL A 53 4.63 -12.26 17.79
N THR A 54 5.27 -11.09 17.86
CA THR A 54 6.57 -10.94 18.52
C THR A 54 6.50 -10.48 19.97
N GLY A 55 5.43 -9.78 20.35
CA GLY A 55 5.31 -9.12 21.66
C GLY A 55 6.23 -7.92 21.85
N ASN A 56 7.05 -7.55 20.85
CA ASN A 56 7.98 -6.43 20.94
C ASN A 56 7.29 -5.11 20.62
N GLU A 57 7.32 -4.16 21.53
CA GLU A 57 6.64 -2.86 21.37
C GLU A 57 7.10 -2.09 20.11
N SER A 58 8.35 -2.26 19.69
CA SER A 58 8.88 -1.68 18.45
C SER A 58 8.19 -2.19 17.17
N ASP A 59 7.58 -3.37 17.23
CA ASP A 59 6.86 -4.00 16.12
C ASP A 59 5.37 -3.59 16.08
N ARG A 60 4.91 -2.71 16.97
CA ARG A 60 3.54 -2.22 16.94
C ARG A 60 3.30 -1.43 15.65
N TYR A 61 2.19 -1.74 14.98
CA TYR A 61 1.80 -1.15 13.69
C TYR A 61 2.75 -1.48 12.54
N VAL A 62 3.62 -2.48 12.71
CA VAL A 62 4.51 -2.97 11.65
C VAL A 62 3.84 -4.11 10.90
N PHE A 63 3.81 -4.03 9.58
CA PHE A 63 3.21 -5.02 8.70
C PHE A 63 4.19 -5.48 7.64
N ARG A 64 3.98 -6.71 7.13
CA ARG A 64 4.65 -7.11 5.90
C ARG A 64 4.15 -6.22 4.77
N VAL A 65 5.05 -5.58 4.03
CA VAL A 65 4.70 -4.81 2.83
C VAL A 65 4.03 -5.79 1.84
N PRO A 66 2.76 -5.57 1.43
CA PRO A 66 2.06 -6.50 0.56
C PRO A 66 2.67 -6.52 -0.85
N THR A 67 2.45 -7.62 -1.56
CA THR A 67 2.66 -7.68 -3.02
C THR A 67 1.63 -6.79 -3.70
N LEU A 68 2.02 -6.11 -4.78
CA LEU A 68 1.08 -5.32 -5.60
C LEU A 68 0.66 -6.01 -6.89
N ARG A 69 1.10 -7.26 -7.13
CA ARG A 69 0.54 -8.07 -8.21
C ARG A 69 -0.94 -8.36 -7.95
N ASN A 70 -1.75 -8.21 -9.00
CA ASN A 70 -3.21 -8.35 -8.96
C ASN A 70 -3.91 -7.40 -7.99
N VAL A 71 -3.28 -6.27 -7.62
CA VAL A 71 -3.86 -5.40 -6.60
C VAL A 71 -5.23 -4.86 -7.00
N GLU A 72 -5.45 -4.58 -8.29
CA GLU A 72 -6.72 -4.11 -8.87
C GLU A 72 -7.94 -4.98 -8.50
N VAL A 73 -7.76 -6.30 -8.37
CA VAL A 73 -8.86 -7.26 -8.15
C VAL A 73 -8.91 -7.79 -6.71
N THR A 74 -8.25 -7.09 -5.78
CA THR A 74 -8.15 -7.51 -4.37
C THR A 74 -8.73 -6.50 -3.40
N SER A 75 -9.66 -5.65 -3.86
CA SER A 75 -10.40 -4.77 -2.97
C SER A 75 -11.23 -5.58 -1.96
N PRO A 76 -11.50 -5.02 -0.77
CA PRO A 76 -10.98 -3.75 -0.25
C PRO A 76 -9.52 -3.84 0.25
N TYR A 77 -8.87 -2.68 0.39
CA TYR A 77 -7.42 -2.57 0.63
C TYR A 77 -7.05 -2.37 2.11
N PHE A 78 -5.76 -2.63 2.40
CA PHE A 78 -5.16 -2.70 3.74
C PHE A 78 -5.58 -3.93 4.55
N HIS A 79 -4.99 -4.08 5.74
CA HIS A 79 -5.18 -5.27 6.59
C HIS A 79 -6.58 -5.38 7.20
N ASP A 80 -7.34 -4.30 7.14
CA ASP A 80 -8.69 -4.16 7.69
C ASP A 80 -9.76 -3.88 6.63
N GLY A 81 -9.38 -3.72 5.36
CA GLY A 81 -10.31 -3.37 4.27
C GLY A 81 -10.85 -1.94 4.34
N ASN A 82 -10.18 -1.01 5.04
CA ASN A 82 -10.74 0.33 5.24
C ASN A 82 -10.74 1.19 3.96
N ALA A 83 -9.86 0.93 2.99
CA ALA A 83 -9.87 1.66 1.72
C ALA A 83 -10.65 0.87 0.67
N SER A 84 -11.65 1.49 0.06
CA SER A 84 -12.54 0.82 -0.91
C SER A 84 -11.99 0.86 -2.34
N THR A 85 -11.15 1.84 -2.66
CA THR A 85 -10.59 2.04 -4.02
C THR A 85 -9.07 2.15 -4.00
N LEU A 86 -8.44 1.88 -5.16
CA LEU A 86 -6.99 2.03 -5.28
C LEU A 86 -6.57 3.48 -5.12
N GLU A 87 -7.37 4.42 -5.62
CA GLU A 87 -7.12 5.86 -5.50
C GLU A 87 -7.05 6.28 -4.03
N GLU A 88 -7.99 5.79 -3.21
CA GLU A 88 -8.00 6.02 -1.78
C GLU A 88 -6.75 5.41 -1.12
N ALA A 89 -6.44 4.16 -1.44
CA ALA A 89 -5.28 3.47 -0.89
C ALA A 89 -3.96 4.19 -1.24
N VAL A 90 -3.80 4.63 -2.49
CA VAL A 90 -2.63 5.39 -2.97
C VAL A 90 -2.53 6.74 -2.24
N GLY A 91 -3.65 7.45 -2.08
CA GLY A 91 -3.69 8.72 -1.35
C GLY A 91 -3.28 8.57 0.12
N ILE A 92 -3.81 7.55 0.80
CA ILE A 92 -3.44 7.21 2.19
C ILE A 92 -1.96 6.87 2.27
N MET A 93 -1.44 6.02 1.39
CA MET A 93 -0.02 5.66 1.37
C MET A 93 0.89 6.88 1.15
N ALA A 94 0.56 7.77 0.22
CA ALA A 94 1.32 8.98 -0.02
C ALA A 94 1.35 9.90 1.21
N LYS A 95 0.20 10.09 1.88
CA LYS A 95 0.09 10.92 3.08
C LYS A 95 0.90 10.33 4.24
N TYR A 96 0.64 9.09 4.62
CA TYR A 96 1.12 8.54 5.89
C TYR A 96 2.50 7.89 5.81
N GLN A 97 2.91 7.38 4.65
CA GLN A 97 4.23 6.77 4.47
C GLN A 97 5.27 7.75 3.97
N LEU A 98 4.87 8.72 3.14
CA LEU A 98 5.79 9.62 2.45
C LEU A 98 5.65 11.09 2.89
N GLY A 99 4.59 11.46 3.61
CA GLY A 99 4.33 12.85 3.97
C GLY A 99 4.02 13.73 2.75
N ARG A 100 3.51 13.14 1.67
CA ARG A 100 3.26 13.82 0.40
C ARG A 100 1.76 13.88 0.12
N SER A 101 1.36 14.94 -0.56
CA SER A 101 0.06 15.01 -1.23
C SER A 101 0.27 14.77 -2.71
N LEU A 102 -0.55 13.91 -3.30
CA LEU A 102 -0.62 13.69 -4.75
C LEU A 102 -1.83 14.45 -5.30
N SER A 103 -1.72 15.01 -6.49
CA SER A 103 -2.90 15.47 -7.22
C SER A 103 -3.72 14.27 -7.70
N GLU A 104 -5.01 14.50 -8.00
CA GLU A 104 -5.89 13.47 -8.55
C GLU A 104 -5.33 12.85 -9.84
N GLU A 105 -4.78 13.68 -10.73
CA GLU A 105 -4.09 13.25 -11.95
C GLU A 105 -2.93 12.28 -11.63
N GLN A 106 -2.11 12.61 -10.62
CA GLN A 106 -0.98 11.76 -10.24
C GLN A 106 -1.44 10.43 -9.63
N VAL A 107 -2.49 10.46 -8.80
CA VAL A 107 -3.11 9.25 -8.24
C VAL A 107 -3.61 8.37 -9.38
N ASN A 108 -4.39 8.92 -10.32
CA ASN A 108 -4.93 8.19 -11.45
C ASN A 108 -3.84 7.58 -12.33
N LEU A 109 -2.73 8.30 -12.55
CA LEU A 109 -1.58 7.77 -13.29
C LEU A 109 -0.94 6.59 -12.57
N ILE A 110 -0.75 6.67 -11.24
CA ILE A 110 -0.23 5.56 -10.44
C ILE A 110 -1.19 4.36 -10.49
N VAL A 111 -2.50 4.57 -10.31
CA VAL A 111 -3.50 3.48 -10.39
C VAL A 111 -3.44 2.80 -11.75
N ARG A 112 -3.38 3.55 -12.86
CA ARG A 112 -3.18 2.97 -14.19
C ARG A 112 -1.92 2.11 -14.29
N PHE A 113 -0.84 2.47 -13.60
CA PHE A 113 0.34 1.61 -13.51
C PHE A 113 0.04 0.34 -12.68
N LEU A 114 -0.59 0.46 -11.53
CA LEU A 114 -0.92 -0.69 -10.68
C LEU A 114 -1.81 -1.72 -11.37
N ASN A 115 -2.75 -1.29 -12.22
CA ASN A 115 -3.60 -2.19 -12.99
C ASN A 115 -2.80 -3.01 -14.01
N THR A 116 -1.63 -2.53 -14.47
CA THR A 116 -0.73 -3.34 -15.32
C THR A 116 -0.11 -4.53 -14.59
N LEU A 117 -0.25 -4.59 -13.26
CA LEU A 117 0.27 -5.69 -12.44
C LEU A 117 -0.76 -6.82 -12.29
N THR A 118 -1.94 -6.70 -12.89
CA THR A 118 -2.97 -7.74 -12.97
C THR A 118 -2.58 -8.77 -14.03
N GLY A 119 -2.49 -10.02 -13.60
CA GLY A 119 -2.16 -11.14 -14.47
C GLY A 119 -3.37 -11.70 -15.21
N GLU A 120 -3.09 -12.64 -16.10
CA GLU A 120 -4.11 -13.43 -16.80
C GLU A 120 -4.17 -14.85 -16.22
N TYR A 121 -5.38 -15.40 -16.16
CA TYR A 121 -5.62 -16.81 -15.85
C TYR A 121 -6.42 -17.43 -16.99
N GLN A 122 -5.84 -18.47 -17.62
CA GLN A 122 -6.44 -19.15 -18.78
C GLN A 122 -6.80 -18.21 -19.95
N GLY A 123 -6.00 -17.15 -20.15
CA GLY A 123 -6.19 -16.17 -21.23
C GLY A 123 -7.24 -15.09 -20.93
N ASN A 124 -7.79 -15.05 -19.72
CA ASN A 124 -8.66 -13.96 -19.26
C ASN A 124 -7.91 -13.13 -18.23
N SER A 125 -8.05 -11.80 -18.29
CA SER A 125 -7.65 -10.96 -17.15
C SER A 125 -8.37 -11.46 -15.90
N LEU A 126 -7.64 -11.53 -14.80
CA LEU A 126 -8.23 -11.71 -13.48
C LEU A 126 -9.19 -10.57 -13.15
#